data_AF-A0A930ITU5-F1
#
_entry.id   AF-A0A930ITU5-F1
#
_cell.length_a   1.000
_cell.length_b   1.000
_cell.length_c   1.000
_cell.angle_alpha   90.00
_cell.angle_beta   90.00
_cell.angle_gamma   90.00
#
_symmetry.space_group_name_H-M   'P 1'
#
loop_
_entity.id
_entity.type
_entity.pdbx_description
1 polymer ?
#
loop_
_entity_poly.entity_id
_entity_poly.type
_entity_poly.pdbx_seq_one_letter_code
_entity_poly.pdbx_strand_id
1 'polypeptide(L)'
;MRRNAILLSIILFLTTPLSAQEATKSDTTKTQKLKEVVVTHQKQLIKNDIDKLTYNVKDDVTAQTKSTLEVLKKVPFVTVDGQDNIKVQGSA
;
A
#
# COMPACT_ATOMS: atom_id res chain seq x y z
N MET A 1 -29.08 10.60 77.32
CA MET A 1 -30.22 11.35 76.72
C MET A 1 -30.29 10.91 75.26
N ARG A 2 -31.16 9.96 74.90
CA ARG A 2 -32.47 10.15 74.21
C ARG A 2 -32.29 10.82 72.83
N ARG A 3 -32.32 10.02 71.75
CA ARG A 3 -33.50 9.78 70.86
C ARG A 3 -33.70 10.88 69.81
N ASN A 4 -33.69 10.46 68.53
CA ASN A 4 -34.43 11.04 67.39
C ASN A 4 -33.88 12.39 66.86
N ALA A 5 -33.72 12.63 65.54
CA ALA A 5 -34.73 12.39 64.52
C ALA A 5 -34.12 12.18 63.11
N ILE A 6 -34.53 11.08 62.49
CA ILE A 6 -34.58 10.90 61.04
C ILE A 6 -35.90 11.52 60.57
N LEU A 7 -35.84 12.60 59.81
CA LEU A 7 -36.90 13.19 58.96
C LEU A 7 -36.12 14.03 57.93
N LEU A 8 -36.29 13.98 56.60
CA LEU A 8 -37.31 13.44 55.73
C LEU A 8 -36.75 13.59 54.29
N SER A 9 -36.60 12.52 53.52
CA SER A 9 -36.61 12.54 52.04
C SER A 9 -36.59 11.11 51.49
N ILE A 10 -37.61 10.35 51.92
CA ILE A 10 -38.09 9.20 51.17
C ILE A 10 -39.05 9.78 50.12
N ILE A 11 -38.59 9.87 48.88
CA ILE A 11 -39.50 9.90 47.72
C ILE A 11 -39.57 8.46 47.20
N LEU A 12 -40.64 7.82 47.64
CA LEU A 12 -41.56 6.92 46.92
C LEU A 12 -40.99 6.17 45.69
N PHE A 13 -40.80 4.86 45.85
CA PHE A 13 -40.63 3.86 44.77
C PHE A 13 -41.92 3.69 43.94
N LEU A 14 -41.82 3.63 42.61
CA LEU A 14 -42.88 3.09 41.74
C LEU A 14 -42.30 2.44 40.43
N THR A 15 -42.13 1.12 40.49
CA THR A 15 -42.41 0.09 39.44
C THR A 15 -42.00 0.30 37.95
N THR A 16 -40.97 -0.45 37.50
CA THR A 16 -40.73 -1.24 36.23
C THR A 16 -41.43 -0.86 34.89
N PRO A 17 -40.79 -1.00 33.69
CA PRO A 17 -40.12 -2.24 33.26
C PRO A 17 -38.76 -2.12 32.55
N LEU A 18 -38.01 -3.21 32.75
CA LEU A 18 -37.03 -3.82 31.84
C LEU A 18 -37.28 -3.46 30.37
N SER A 19 -36.45 -2.57 29.83
CA SER A 19 -36.22 -2.48 28.39
C SER A 19 -34.78 -2.95 28.16
N ALA A 20 -34.63 -3.90 27.25
CA ALA A 20 -33.38 -4.59 26.94
C ALA A 20 -32.23 -3.60 26.76
N GLN A 21 -31.19 -3.70 27.60
CA GLN A 21 -29.87 -3.21 27.22
C GLN A 21 -29.37 -4.15 26.13
N GLU A 22 -29.55 -3.73 24.87
CA GLU A 22 -28.84 -4.30 23.74
C GLU A 22 -27.37 -4.43 24.13
N ALA A 23 -26.84 -5.65 23.99
CA ALA A 23 -25.42 -5.89 24.07
C ALA A 23 -24.75 -4.92 23.09
N THR A 24 -24.12 -3.87 23.63
CA THR A 24 -23.20 -3.02 22.91
C THR A 24 -22.05 -3.93 22.52
N LYS A 25 -22.18 -4.56 21.35
CA LYS A 25 -21.07 -5.11 20.59
C LYS A 25 -20.12 -3.93 20.42
N SER A 26 -19.15 -3.87 21.33
CA SER A 26 -18.01 -2.98 21.25
C SER A 26 -17.18 -3.52 20.10
N ASP A 27 -17.64 -3.26 18.88
CA ASP A 27 -16.85 -3.46 17.69
C ASP A 27 -15.70 -2.47 17.82
N THR A 28 -14.60 -2.99 18.35
CA THR A 28 -13.39 -2.25 18.64
C THR A 28 -12.80 -1.91 17.28
N THR A 29 -13.33 -0.85 16.67
CA THR A 29 -12.76 -0.24 15.48
C THR A 29 -11.44 0.37 15.93
N LYS A 30 -10.38 -0.44 15.91
CA LYS A 30 -9.02 0.03 16.14
C LYS A 30 -8.72 1.06 15.07
N THR A 31 -8.80 2.34 15.42
CA THR A 31 -8.29 3.45 14.61
C THR A 31 -6.77 3.36 14.58
N GLN A 32 -6.24 2.51 13.71
CA GLN A 32 -4.81 2.41 13.44
C GLN A 32 -4.43 3.60 12.55
N LYS A 33 -3.58 4.50 13.05
CA LYS A 33 -2.93 5.49 12.18
C LYS A 33 -2.02 4.73 11.21
N LEU A 34 -2.31 4.83 9.91
CA LEU A 34 -1.50 4.21 8.86
C LEU A 34 -0.12 4.87 8.86
N LYS A 35 0.94 4.06 8.74
CA LYS A 35 2.30 4.58 8.61
C LYS A 35 2.45 5.27 7.25
N GLU A 36 3.22 6.35 7.25
CA GLU A 36 3.58 7.08 6.04
C GLU A 36 4.31 6.17 5.05
N VAL A 37 3.89 6.23 3.78
CA VAL A 37 4.55 5.53 2.68
C VAL A 37 5.43 6.53 1.96
N VAL A 38 6.74 6.39 2.11
CA VAL A 38 7.72 7.17 1.34
C VAL A 38 7.96 6.45 0.02
N VAL A 39 7.46 7.04 -1.08
CA VAL A 39 7.79 6.57 -2.43
C VAL A 39 9.21 7.03 -2.74
N THR A 40 10.16 6.12 -2.67
CA THR A 40 11.52 6.38 -3.16
C THR A 40 11.50 6.42 -4.68
N HIS A 41 12.26 7.34 -5.28
CA HIS A 41 12.27 7.54 -6.73
C HIS A 41 12.70 6.25 -7.44
N GLN A 42 11.91 5.83 -8.43
CA GLN A 42 12.31 4.73 -9.30
C GLN A 42 13.46 5.18 -10.18
N LYS A 43 14.54 4.39 -10.20
CA LYS A 43 15.72 4.68 -11.03
C LYS A 43 15.31 4.62 -12.50
N GLN A 44 15.77 5.60 -13.28
CA GLN A 44 15.44 5.69 -14.70
C GLN A 44 15.97 4.47 -15.46
N LEU A 45 15.12 3.92 -16.35
CA LEU A 45 15.46 2.75 -17.17
C LEU A 45 16.44 3.08 -18.28
N ILE A 46 16.46 4.33 -18.76
CA ILE A 46 17.36 4.81 -19.80
C ILE A 46 18.14 6.00 -19.25
N LYS A 47 19.46 5.97 -19.41
CA LYS A 47 20.36 7.09 -19.11
C LYS A 47 21.15 7.44 -20.36
N ASN A 48 21.13 8.71 -20.74
CA ASN A 48 21.91 9.24 -21.83
C ASN A 48 23.16 9.95 -21.26
N ASP A 49 24.34 9.44 -21.58
CA ASP A 49 25.62 10.10 -21.35
C ASP A 49 26.13 10.68 -22.69
N ILE A 50 27.32 11.30 -22.71
CA ILE A 50 27.86 11.94 -23.94
C ILE A 50 28.16 10.89 -25.03
N ASP A 51 28.71 9.75 -24.63
CA ASP A 51 29.21 8.73 -25.57
C ASP A 51 28.38 7.45 -25.60
N LYS A 52 27.42 7.30 -24.68
CA LYS A 52 26.65 6.07 -24.53
C LYS A 52 25.24 6.30 -24.04
N LEU A 53 24.37 5.39 -24.45
CA LEU A 53 23.06 5.22 -23.87
C LEU A 53 23.05 3.92 -23.06
N THR A 54 22.68 4.02 -21.78
CA THR A 54 22.62 2.87 -20.88
C THR A 54 21.17 2.51 -20.62
N TYR A 55 20.78 1.28 -20.97
CA TYR A 55 19.51 0.70 -20.58
C TYR A 55 19.69 -0.22 -19.36
N ASN A 56 18.88 -0.01 -18.33
CA ASN A 56 18.98 -0.70 -17.06
C ASN A 56 18.00 -1.86 -16.97
N VAL A 57 18.50 -3.04 -17.31
CA VAL A 57 17.75 -4.30 -17.29
C VAL A 57 17.31 -4.69 -15.88
N LYS A 58 18.10 -4.36 -14.85
CA LYS A 58 17.83 -4.74 -13.46
C LYS A 58 16.58 -4.04 -12.91
N ASP A 59 16.40 -2.79 -13.31
CA ASP A 59 15.30 -1.95 -12.83
C ASP A 59 14.04 -2.05 -13.73
N ASP A 60 14.10 -2.73 -14.89
CA ASP A 60 12.92 -3.02 -15.71
C ASP A 60 12.20 -4.28 -15.19
N VAL A 61 11.04 -4.10 -14.57
CA VAL A 61 10.15 -5.17 -14.08
C VAL A 61 9.75 -6.17 -15.18
N THR A 62 9.68 -5.72 -16.42
CA THR A 62 9.36 -6.56 -17.58
C THR A 62 10.53 -7.43 -17.97
N ALA A 63 11.77 -6.98 -17.73
CA ALA A 63 12.96 -7.72 -18.13
C ALA A 63 13.24 -8.91 -17.20
N GLN A 64 12.76 -8.86 -15.95
CA GLN A 64 12.95 -9.94 -14.97
C GLN A 64 12.31 -11.27 -15.38
N THR A 65 11.23 -11.22 -16.17
CA THR A 65 10.49 -12.40 -16.62
C THR A 65 10.73 -12.75 -18.09
N LYS A 66 11.55 -11.97 -18.79
CA LYS A 66 11.78 -12.09 -20.23
C LYS A 66 13.09 -12.80 -20.55
N SER A 67 13.11 -13.45 -21.71
CA SER A 67 14.35 -13.98 -22.27
C SER A 67 15.27 -12.83 -22.72
N THR A 68 16.57 -13.10 -22.80
CA THR A 68 17.57 -12.10 -23.23
C THR A 68 17.21 -11.47 -24.58
N LEU A 69 16.73 -12.25 -25.55
CA LEU A 69 16.34 -11.75 -26.87
C LEU A 69 15.15 -10.78 -26.79
N GLU A 70 14.19 -11.05 -25.91
CA GLU A 70 13.05 -10.15 -25.68
C GLU A 70 13.43 -8.88 -24.93
N VAL A 71 14.45 -8.95 -24.07
CA VAL A 71 15.04 -7.77 -23.44
C VAL A 71 15.74 -6.92 -24.50
N LEU A 72 16.51 -7.52 -25.41
CA LEU A 72 17.19 -6.81 -26.50
C LEU A 72 16.22 -6.08 -27.44
N LYS A 73 15.00 -6.60 -27.66
CA LYS A 73 13.93 -5.90 -28.41
C LYS A 73 13.48 -4.59 -27.77
N LYS A 74 13.73 -4.38 -26.48
CA LYS A 74 13.42 -3.12 -25.77
C LYS A 74 14.62 -2.17 -25.71
N VAL A 75 15.82 -2.64 -26.05
CA VAL A 75 17.02 -1.81 -26.05
C VAL A 75 16.96 -0.84 -27.25
N PRO A 76 17.16 0.47 -27.05
CA PRO A 76 17.16 1.42 -28.14
C PRO A 76 18.20 1.07 -29.20
N PHE A 77 17.85 1.29 -30.47
CA PHE A 77 18.72 1.07 -31.63
C PHE A 77 19.12 -0.39 -31.88
N VAL A 78 18.54 -1.34 -31.15
CA VAL A 78 18.74 -2.78 -31.36
C VAL A 78 17.45 -3.39 -31.88
N THR A 79 17.55 -4.14 -32.97
CA THR A 79 16.45 -4.89 -33.56
C THR A 79 16.78 -6.38 -33.49
N VAL A 80 15.79 -7.20 -33.12
CA VAL A 80 15.86 -8.66 -33.18
C VAL A 80 14.73 -9.16 -34.07
N ASP A 81 15.06 -9.85 -35.15
CA ASP A 81 14.07 -10.39 -36.09
C ASP A 81 13.48 -11.73 -35.61
N GLY A 82 12.60 -12.33 -36.42
CA GLY A 82 11.96 -13.61 -36.12
C GLY A 82 12.84 -14.84 -36.36
N GLN A 83 14.08 -14.64 -36.82
CA GLN A 83 15.11 -15.66 -37.02
C GLN A 83 16.26 -15.48 -36.02
N ASP A 84 16.03 -14.73 -34.94
CA ASP A 84 16.98 -14.43 -33.87
C ASP A 84 18.23 -13.65 -34.31
N ASN A 85 18.20 -13.00 -35.48
CA ASN A 85 19.30 -12.13 -35.88
C ASN A 85 19.19 -10.79 -35.18
N ILE A 86 20.32 -10.34 -34.62
CA ILE A 86 20.44 -9.08 -33.89
C ILE A 86 21.10 -8.05 -34.83
N LYS A 87 20.49 -6.88 -34.97
CA LYS A 87 21.03 -5.76 -35.74
C LYS A 87 21.08 -4.50 -34.88
N VAL A 88 22.20 -3.80 -34.92
CA VAL A 88 22.36 -2.49 -34.27
C VAL A 88 22.28 -1.41 -35.34
N GLN A 89 21.38 -0.45 -35.16
CA GLN A 89 21.24 0.66 -36.10
C GLN A 89 22.53 1.48 -36.14
N GLY A 90 23.06 1.70 -37.34
CA GLY A 90 24.34 2.40 -37.55
C GLY A 90 25.58 1.51 -37.51
N SER A 91 25.42 0.20 -37.30
CA SER A 91 26.50 -0.76 -37.59
C SER A 91 26.49 -1.07 -39.09
N ALA A 92 27.54 -0.65 -39.78
CA ALA A 92 27.79 -0.95 -41.20
C ALA A 92 28.23 -2.41 -41.40
#